data_AF-Q9RE02-F1
#
_entry.id   AF-Q9RE02-F1
#
_cell.length_a   1.000
_cell.length_b   1.000
_cell.length_c   1.000
_cell.angle_alpha   90.00
_cell.angle_beta   90.00
_cell.angle_gamma   90.00
#
_symmetry.space_group_name_H-M   'P 1'
#
loop_
_entity.id
_entity.type
_entity.pdbx_description
1 polymer ?
#
loop_
_entity_poly.entity_id
_entity_poly.type
_entity_poly.pdbx_seq_one_letter_code
_entity_poly.pdbx_strand_id
1 'polypeptide(L)' 'NETLGAFKTSGIRLGTPAITTRGFDEADATKVAELILQALQAPTDQANLDDVKQQAMALTAKHPIDVD' A
#
# COMPACT_ATOMS: atom_id res chain seq x y z
N ASN A 1 -29.17 3.20 -2.73
CA ASN A 1 -28.93 4.10 -3.87
C ASN A 1 -27.62 4.80 -3.67
N GLU A 2 -26.65 4.54 -4.55
CA GLU A 2 -25.33 5.20 -4.52
C GLU A 2 -25.50 6.64 -5.03
N THR A 3 -25.14 7.62 -4.20
CA THR A 3 -25.34 9.06 -4.49
C THR A 3 -24.10 9.72 -5.09
N LEU A 4 -22.99 9.00 -5.16
CA LEU A 4 -21.71 9.49 -5.68
C LEU A 4 -21.64 9.21 -7.19
N GLY A 5 -21.24 10.23 -7.96
CA GLY A 5 -21.11 10.11 -9.41
C GLY A 5 -19.95 9.19 -9.82
N ALA A 6 -19.88 8.79 -11.09
CA ALA A 6 -18.90 7.81 -11.61
C ALA A 6 -17.41 8.13 -11.32
N PHE A 7 -17.10 9.40 -11.03
CA PHE A 7 -15.75 9.86 -10.68
C PHE A 7 -15.44 9.85 -9.17
N LYS A 8 -16.42 9.50 -8.33
CA LYS A 8 -16.25 9.34 -6.88
C LYS A 8 -16.61 7.91 -6.49
N THR A 9 -15.61 7.12 -6.18
CA THR A 9 -15.76 5.72 -5.80
C THR A 9 -15.73 5.55 -4.28
N SER A 10 -16.38 4.49 -3.80
CA SER A 10 -16.45 4.15 -2.37
C SER A 10 -15.48 3.03 -1.98
N GLY A 11 -14.52 2.66 -2.86
CA GLY A 11 -13.57 1.59 -2.61
C GLY A 11 -12.34 1.64 -3.51
N ILE A 12 -11.35 0.80 -3.16
CA ILE A 12 -10.09 0.61 -3.87
C ILE A 12 -9.92 -0.84 -4.30
N ARG A 13 -9.25 -1.10 -5.42
CA ARG A 13 -8.92 -2.44 -5.90
C ARG A 13 -7.44 -2.73 -5.65
N LEU A 14 -7.15 -3.82 -4.95
CA LEU A 14 -5.79 -4.27 -4.66
C LEU A 14 -5.46 -5.50 -5.51
N GLY A 15 -4.19 -5.65 -5.90
CA GLY A 15 -3.71 -6.79 -6.66
C GLY A 15 -2.26 -7.12 -6.29
N THR A 16 -1.97 -8.41 -6.12
CA THR A 16 -0.66 -8.93 -5.72
C THR A 16 0.37 -9.16 -6.85
N PRO A 17 0.04 -9.23 -8.16
CA PRO A 17 1.02 -9.63 -9.18
C PRO A 17 2.33 -8.84 -9.15
N ALA A 18 2.27 -7.51 -8.99
CA ALA A 18 3.47 -6.68 -8.96
C ALA A 18 4.35 -6.96 -7.73
N ILE A 19 3.76 -7.14 -6.55
CA ILE A 19 4.52 -7.40 -5.32
C ILE A 19 5.07 -8.83 -5.28
N THR A 20 4.36 -9.79 -5.86
CA THR A 20 4.85 -11.17 -5.96
C THR A 20 6.00 -11.27 -6.96
N THR A 21 5.90 -10.63 -8.14
CA THR A 21 6.98 -10.65 -9.15
C THR A 21 8.27 -10.00 -8.65
N ARG A 22 8.19 -8.97 -7.80
CA ARG A 22 9.37 -8.37 -7.15
C ARG A 22 9.94 -9.21 -6.00
N GLY A 23 9.28 -10.31 -5.61
CA GLY A 23 9.77 -11.23 -4.59
C GLY A 23 9.22 -11.02 -3.18
N PHE A 24 8.08 -10.35 -2.99
CA PHE A 24 7.42 -10.32 -1.68
C PHE A 24 6.82 -11.69 -1.35
N ASP A 25 6.97 -12.11 -0.10
CA ASP A 25 6.32 -13.30 0.45
C ASP A 25 5.00 -12.95 1.18
N GLU A 26 4.40 -13.94 1.84
CA GLU A 26 3.17 -13.76 2.61
C GLU A 26 3.32 -12.77 3.77
N ALA A 27 4.49 -12.75 4.44
CA ALA A 27 4.74 -11.85 5.56
C ALA A 27 4.89 -10.40 5.08
N ASP A 28 5.58 -10.19 3.96
CA ASP A 28 5.66 -8.87 3.32
C ASP A 28 4.28 -8.38 2.86
N ALA A 29 3.46 -9.28 2.31
CA ALA A 29 2.09 -8.95 1.89
C ALA A 29 1.19 -8.58 3.09
N THR A 30 1.30 -9.30 4.21
CA THR A 30 0.65 -8.91 5.48
C THR A 30 1.11 -7.52 5.92
N LYS A 31 2.41 -7.23 5.85
CA LYS A 31 2.93 -5.91 6.23
C LYS A 31 2.39 -4.80 5.33
N VAL A 32 2.26 -5.03 4.03
CA VAL A 32 1.60 -4.09 3.11
C VAL A 32 0.15 -3.82 3.55
N ALA A 33 -0.61 -4.85 3.92
CA ALA A 33 -1.98 -4.69 4.38
C ALA A 33 -2.07 -3.85 5.67
N GLU A 34 -1.17 -4.08 6.64
CA GLU A 34 -1.08 -3.27 7.86
C GLU A 34 -0.79 -1.80 7.56
N LEU A 35 0.14 -1.51 6.64
CA LEU A 35 0.46 -0.15 6.22
C LEU A 35 -0.71 0.55 5.53
N ILE A 36 -1.47 -0.19 4.70
CA ILE A 36 -2.71 0.33 4.08
C ILE A 36 -3.73 0.69 5.18
N LEU A 37 -3.93 -0.18 6.17
CA LEU A 37 -4.85 0.09 7.29
C LEU A 37 -4.41 1.32 8.09
N GLN A 38 -3.12 1.43 8.41
CA GLN A 38 -2.56 2.58 9.14
C GLN A 38 -2.80 3.91 8.39
N ALA A 39 -2.63 3.92 7.07
CA ALA A 39 -2.91 5.11 6.26
C ALA A 39 -4.42 5.44 6.20
N LEU A 40 -5.28 4.42 6.05
CA LEU A 40 -6.73 4.62 5.97
C LEU A 40 -7.37 5.07 7.29
N GLN A 41 -6.79 4.68 8.44
CA GLN A 41 -7.29 5.05 9.76
C GLN A 41 -7.00 6.52 10.11
N ALA A 42 -5.90 7.09 9.61
CA ALA A 42 -5.51 8.48 9.85
C ALA A 42 -5.04 9.16 8.55
N PRO A 43 -5.95 9.38 7.57
CA PRO A 43 -5.59 9.77 6.20
C PRO A 43 -5.12 11.23 6.06
N THR A 44 -5.24 12.04 7.13
CA THR A 44 -4.81 13.45 7.15
C THR A 44 -3.71 13.71 8.18
N ASP A 45 -3.24 12.66 8.88
CA ASP A 45 -2.13 12.78 9.81
C ASP A 45 -0.80 12.64 9.04
N GLN A 46 -0.16 13.78 8.78
CA GLN A 46 1.07 13.80 7.98
C GLN A 46 2.21 13.01 8.62
N ALA A 47 2.32 13.02 9.96
CA ALA A 47 3.39 12.28 10.64
C ALA A 47 3.19 10.77 10.49
N ASN A 48 1.94 10.30 10.61
CA ASN A 48 1.57 8.92 10.35
C ASN A 48 1.84 8.52 8.89
N LEU A 49 1.51 9.37 7.92
CA LEU A 49 1.74 9.09 6.50
C LEU A 49 3.23 9.06 6.14
N ASP A 50 4.04 9.91 6.77
CA ASP A 50 5.49 9.91 6.60
C ASP A 50 6.11 8.63 7.17
N ASP A 51 5.63 8.15 8.32
CA ASP A 51 6.04 6.86 8.90
C ASP A 51 5.67 5.68 7.98
N VAL A 52 4.42 5.62 7.50
CA VAL A 52 3.97 4.61 6.52
C VAL A 52 4.87 4.60 5.29
N LYS A 53 5.22 5.78 4.77
CA LYS A 53 6.13 5.93 3.63
C LYS A 53 7.52 5.37 3.93
N GLN A 54 8.09 5.67 5.10
CA GLN A 54 9.42 5.12 5.48
C GLN A 54 9.38 3.60 5.59
N GLN A 55 8.35 3.03 6.22
CA GLN A 55 8.18 1.58 6.33
C GLN A 55 8.01 0.93 4.95
N ALA A 56 7.23 1.52 4.05
CA ALA A 56 7.08 1.05 2.68
C ALA A 56 8.43 1.08 1.93
N MET A 57 9.21 2.17 2.05
CA MET A 57 10.55 2.25 1.45
C MET A 57 11.47 1.16 1.98
N ALA A 58 11.49 0.93 3.30
CA ALA A 58 12.28 -0.13 3.92
C ALA A 58 11.87 -1.52 3.41
N LEU A 59 10.58 -1.78 3.25
CA LEU A 59 10.08 -3.04 2.68
C LEU A 59 10.55 -3.21 1.22
N THR A 60 10.42 -2.16 0.41
CA THR A 60 10.87 -2.21 -0.99
C THR A 60 12.38 -2.35 -1.15
N ALA A 61 13.18 -1.82 -0.23
CA ALA A 61 14.64 -1.93 -0.27
C ALA A 61 15.13 -3.38 -0.04
N LYS A 62 14.34 -4.23 0.64
CA LYS A 62 14.63 -5.67 0.77
C LYS A 62 14.42 -6.44 -0.53
N HIS A 63 13.59 -5.91 -1.43
CA HIS A 63 13.21 -6.53 -2.70
C HIS A 63 13.44 -5.52 -3.86
N PRO A 64 14.71 -5.24 -4.18
CA PRO A 64 15.06 -4.35 -5.27
C PRO A 64 14.55 -4.91 -6.60
N ILE A 65 14.23 -4.02 -7.53
CA ILE A 65 13.92 -4.39 -8.90
C ILE A 65 15.13 -3.96 -9.72
N ASP A 66 15.87 -4.93 -10.24
CA ASP A 66 16.96 -4.65 -11.16
C ASP A 66 16.34 -4.18 -12.48
N VAL A 67 16.69 -2.95 -12.86
CA VAL A 67 16.40 -2.38 -14.17
C VAL A 67 17.65 -2.52 -15.00
N ASP A 68 17.78 -3.66 -15.67
CA ASP A 68 18.68 -3.81 -16.82
C ASP A 68 18.18 -2.95 -18.01
#